data_AF-A0A6A5VSS1-F1
#
_entry.id   AF-A0A6A5VSS1-F1
#
_cell.length_a   1.000
_cell.length_b   1.000
_cell.length_c   1.000
_cell.angle_alpha   90.00
_cell.angle_beta   90.00
_cell.angle_gamma   90.00
#
_symmetry.space_group_name_H-M   'P 1'
#
loop_
_entity.id
_entity.type
_entity.pdbx_description
1 polymer ?
#
loop_
_entity_poly.entity_id
_entity_poly.type
_entity_poly.pdbx_seq_one_letter_code
_entity_poly.pdbx_strand_id
1 'polypeptide(L)'
;MASANPCTLDRDTKETTYFIDIKSEQLRDVLRTLLEDIGVISLKEGKLSVEQNLLYNFLPEIELSHYWNDVDPVDYARKEHLRLLIDYIKTTYKATTQHLESLLRSHQITYDLLWALFRPSTTVYTRCPGTHSPRCVKYESGEETKTKSGSKYWKIECRYLDFDGTDFGEASTELKIPKFQGARQIDSLPAFPVQHHPNATEVKADLFECGRKFVRLIGTHHHHCKGQAFFMKKGKLMGVSVDSRIMIDAAFFRKLNPNYSRPKTNDEDDASPTSLLSLLHPSQPQPERVRSTGLEPADLTEDDLLIFCPTVPGFSFSDKLWAEFPVRGIREIQWTSVPSDCLTIPKEQEEAVMALAEARTHRANEFEFDDFVAGKGRGLIVLLHGPPGLGKTLTAEAVAEHLRRPLYSISAGELSNKAGVLEWQLSDIFQIASHWKAILLLDEADIYLERRSSHDLLRNSLVTVFLRKMEYLDGILFLTTNRVTEFDEAILSRIHRILRYDELSSDARKQIWGHFLSRSRTAYRAPNLRDEEFERLVSSKLNGRQIKNVVSTAHALATKEISGISFTHLSNAVKVSEKFIREFNGAEHVTSVFN
;
A
#
# COMPACT_ATOMS: atom_id res chain seq x y z
N MET A 1 -11.98 -34.24 -42.75
CA MET A 1 -11.59 -35.51 -42.09
C MET A 1 -10.39 -35.27 -41.19
N ALA A 2 -10.63 -35.13 -39.89
CA ALA A 2 -9.57 -35.08 -38.88
C ALA A 2 -9.10 -36.52 -38.59
N SER A 3 -7.80 -36.73 -38.42
CA SER A 3 -7.27 -38.00 -37.91
C SER A 3 -6.68 -37.74 -36.53
N ALA A 4 -7.09 -38.51 -35.53
CA ALA A 4 -6.47 -38.49 -34.21
C ALA A 4 -5.05 -39.10 -34.28
N ASN A 5 -4.12 -38.48 -33.53
CA ASN A 5 -2.70 -38.81 -33.27
C ASN A 5 -1.69 -37.93 -34.01
N PRO A 6 -0.76 -37.29 -33.27
CA PRO A 6 0.23 -38.03 -32.47
C PRO A 6 0.18 -37.75 -30.95
N CYS A 7 0.22 -38.82 -30.15
CA CYS A 7 0.39 -38.76 -28.70
C CYS A 7 1.78 -38.20 -28.33
N THR A 8 1.82 -37.19 -27.48
CA THR A 8 3.01 -36.86 -26.70
C THR A 8 2.80 -37.37 -25.28
N LEU A 9 3.63 -38.32 -24.86
CA LEU A 9 3.69 -38.75 -23.48
C LEU A 9 4.50 -37.71 -22.70
N ASP A 10 3.86 -36.97 -21.80
CA ASP A 10 4.57 -36.14 -20.85
C ASP A 10 5.44 -37.04 -19.96
N ARG A 11 6.75 -36.77 -19.97
CA ARG A 11 7.78 -37.58 -19.30
C ARG A 11 7.62 -37.56 -17.77
N ASP A 12 6.93 -36.57 -17.21
CA ASP A 12 6.83 -36.37 -15.75
C ASP A 12 5.47 -36.78 -15.16
N THR A 13 4.39 -36.77 -15.95
CA THR A 13 3.01 -37.06 -15.49
C THR A 13 2.46 -38.41 -15.94
N LYS A 14 3.00 -39.02 -17.01
CA LYS A 14 2.47 -40.24 -17.69
C LYS A 14 1.04 -40.09 -18.25
N GLU A 15 0.49 -38.88 -18.32
CA GLU A 15 -0.83 -38.65 -18.92
C GLU A 15 -0.72 -38.53 -20.45
N THR A 16 -1.73 -39.07 -21.15
CA THR A 16 -1.77 -39.08 -22.62
C THR A 16 -2.57 -37.87 -23.08
N THR A 17 -1.90 -36.85 -23.64
CA THR A 17 -2.56 -35.73 -24.30
C THR A 17 -2.87 -36.11 -25.76
N TYR A 18 -4.13 -35.95 -26.15
CA TYR A 18 -4.61 -36.25 -27.49
C TYR A 18 -4.63 -34.97 -28.32
N PHE A 19 -3.99 -35.01 -29.49
CA PHE A 19 -4.00 -33.93 -30.46
C PHE A 19 -4.83 -34.31 -31.69
N ILE A 20 -5.61 -33.35 -32.17
CA ILE A 20 -6.37 -33.48 -33.43
C ILE A 20 -5.62 -32.74 -34.52
N ASP A 21 -5.19 -33.49 -35.53
CA ASP A 21 -4.64 -32.92 -36.76
C ASP A 21 -5.76 -32.48 -37.69
N ILE A 22 -5.85 -31.17 -37.89
CA ILE A 22 -6.88 -30.55 -38.72
C ILE A 22 -6.35 -30.49 -40.15
N LYS A 23 -6.95 -31.29 -41.05
CA LYS A 23 -6.53 -31.38 -42.46
C LYS A 23 -7.29 -30.45 -43.41
N SER A 24 -8.46 -29.97 -43.00
CA SER A 24 -9.29 -29.07 -43.83
C SER A 24 -8.75 -27.64 -43.73
N GLU A 25 -8.40 -27.04 -44.87
CA GLU A 25 -7.90 -25.67 -44.96
C GLU A 25 -8.93 -24.65 -44.46
N GLN A 26 -10.20 -24.84 -44.83
CA GLN A 26 -11.31 -23.98 -44.40
C GLN A 26 -11.53 -23.99 -42.88
N LEU A 27 -11.36 -25.15 -42.24
CA LEU A 27 -11.50 -25.30 -40.79
C LEU A 27 -10.30 -24.72 -40.04
N ARG A 28 -9.11 -24.74 -40.65
CA ARG A 28 -7.91 -24.10 -40.10
C ARG A 28 -8.08 -22.60 -40.03
N ASP A 29 -8.64 -21.96 -41.05
CA ASP A 29 -8.81 -20.51 -41.06
C ASP A 29 -9.81 -20.03 -39.99
N VAL A 30 -10.92 -20.77 -39.82
CA VAL A 30 -11.91 -20.49 -38.75
C VAL A 30 -11.28 -20.65 -37.37
N LEU A 31 -10.56 -21.75 -37.13
CA LEU A 31 -9.92 -21.99 -35.84
C LEU A 31 -8.72 -21.07 -35.61
N ARG A 32 -8.02 -20.64 -36.65
CA ARG A 32 -6.95 -19.64 -36.53
C ARG A 32 -7.50 -18.31 -36.04
N THR A 33 -8.67 -17.91 -36.54
CA THR A 33 -9.37 -16.68 -36.11
C THR A 33 -9.91 -16.81 -34.69
N LEU A 34 -10.54 -17.93 -34.35
CA LEU A 34 -11.08 -18.18 -33.01
C LEU A 34 -10.00 -18.34 -31.95
N LEU A 35 -8.83 -18.87 -32.32
CA LEU A 35 -7.75 -19.19 -31.41
C LEU A 35 -6.59 -18.19 -31.46
N GLU A 36 -6.75 -17.08 -32.18
CA GLU A 36 -5.71 -16.05 -32.37
C GLU A 36 -5.26 -15.44 -31.03
N ASP A 37 -6.21 -15.25 -30.11
CA ASP A 37 -6.01 -14.58 -28.82
C ASP A 37 -5.28 -15.44 -27.76
N ILE A 38 -5.10 -16.75 -27.96
CA ILE A 38 -4.64 -17.64 -26.87
C ILE A 38 -3.13 -17.86 -26.90
N GLY A 39 -2.40 -17.46 -27.95
CA GLY A 39 -0.92 -17.54 -27.98
C GLY A 39 -0.29 -18.95 -27.86
N VAL A 40 -1.09 -20.00 -27.59
CA VAL A 40 -0.66 -21.39 -27.36
C VAL A 40 -0.47 -22.17 -28.67
N ILE A 41 -0.96 -21.65 -29.80
CA ILE A 41 -0.93 -22.37 -31.08
C ILE A 41 0.06 -21.68 -32.02
N SER A 42 1.00 -22.44 -32.58
CA SER A 42 1.92 -21.93 -33.60
C SER A 42 1.14 -21.70 -34.92
N LEU A 43 0.65 -20.47 -35.12
CA LEU A 43 -0.20 -20.08 -36.25
C LEU A 43 0.54 -20.05 -37.60
N LYS A 44 1.86 -20.32 -37.63
CA LYS A 44 2.76 -20.10 -38.78
C LYS A 44 3.01 -21.33 -39.67
N GLU A 45 2.54 -22.52 -39.31
CA GLU A 45 2.78 -23.74 -40.11
C GLU A 45 1.54 -24.21 -40.89
N GLY A 46 1.76 -24.82 -42.07
CA GLY A 46 0.70 -25.41 -42.92
C GLY A 46 0.01 -26.66 -42.33
N LYS A 47 0.22 -26.95 -41.05
CA LYS A 47 -0.40 -28.02 -40.27
C LYS A 47 -0.88 -27.42 -38.94
N LEU A 48 -2.18 -27.54 -38.67
CA LEU A 48 -2.78 -27.12 -37.40
C LEU A 48 -3.08 -28.38 -36.59
N SER A 49 -2.42 -28.53 -35.46
CA SER A 49 -2.64 -29.60 -34.50
C SER A 49 -3.07 -28.96 -33.18
N VAL A 50 -4.25 -29.33 -32.68
CA VAL A 50 -4.87 -28.71 -31.49
C VAL A 50 -5.16 -29.79 -30.46
N GLU A 51 -4.90 -29.49 -29.19
CA GLU A 51 -5.24 -30.39 -28.10
C GLU A 51 -6.75 -30.63 -28.04
N GLN A 52 -7.14 -31.89 -27.86
CA GLN A 52 -8.55 -32.32 -27.88
C GLN A 52 -9.39 -31.67 -26.77
N ASN A 53 -8.84 -31.54 -25.56
CA ASN A 53 -9.51 -30.91 -24.42
C ASN A 53 -9.70 -29.40 -24.63
N LEU A 54 -8.72 -28.75 -25.28
CA LEU A 54 -8.81 -27.33 -25.63
C LEU A 54 -9.99 -27.09 -26.59
N LEU A 55 -10.18 -27.95 -27.59
CA LEU A 55 -11.31 -27.87 -28.52
C LEU A 55 -12.66 -28.03 -27.82
N TYR A 56 -12.74 -28.86 -26.78
CA TYR A 56 -13.95 -28.97 -25.95
C TYR A 56 -14.24 -27.65 -25.20
N ASN A 57 -13.21 -27.01 -24.65
CA ASN A 57 -13.37 -25.75 -23.91
C ASN A 57 -13.86 -24.60 -24.81
N PHE A 58 -13.53 -24.62 -26.10
CA PHE A 58 -14.00 -23.64 -27.11
C PHE A 58 -15.28 -24.06 -27.84
N LEU A 59 -15.92 -25.16 -27.45
CA LEU A 59 -17.12 -25.63 -28.13
C LEU A 59 -18.21 -24.54 -28.23
N PRO A 60 -18.51 -23.74 -27.19
CA PRO A 60 -19.50 -22.66 -27.29
C PRO A 60 -19.14 -21.59 -28.33
N GLU A 61 -17.87 -21.17 -28.39
CA GLU A 61 -17.38 -20.17 -29.34
C GLU A 61 -17.39 -20.72 -30.77
N ILE A 62 -17.02 -22.00 -30.94
CA ILE A 62 -17.09 -22.73 -32.20
C ILE A 62 -18.56 -22.84 -32.67
N GLU A 63 -19.51 -23.08 -31.76
CA GLU A 63 -20.94 -23.09 -32.06
C GLU A 63 -21.47 -21.71 -32.44
N LEU A 64 -21.03 -20.65 -31.77
CA LEU A 64 -21.38 -19.27 -32.13
C LEU A 64 -20.82 -18.88 -33.50
N SER A 65 -19.62 -19.37 -33.84
CA SER A 65 -19.02 -19.16 -35.16
C SER A 65 -19.80 -19.79 -36.31
N HIS A 66 -20.68 -20.75 -36.00
CA HIS A 66 -21.61 -21.33 -36.97
C HIS A 66 -22.59 -20.29 -37.55
N TYR A 67 -22.82 -19.19 -36.83
CA TYR A 67 -23.72 -18.09 -37.21
C TYR A 67 -23.01 -16.90 -37.84
N TRP A 68 -21.68 -16.94 -38.03
CA TRP A 68 -20.89 -15.76 -38.38
C TRP A 68 -21.08 -15.20 -39.80
N ASN A 69 -21.79 -15.86 -40.73
CA ASN A 69 -22.07 -15.27 -42.04
C ASN A 69 -23.37 -15.76 -42.72
N ASP A 70 -24.12 -14.79 -43.24
CA ASP A 70 -25.11 -14.90 -44.30
C ASP A 70 -24.47 -14.43 -45.63
N VAL A 71 -24.73 -15.17 -46.71
CA VAL A 71 -24.45 -14.89 -48.14
C VAL A 71 -23.03 -15.17 -48.70
N ASP A 72 -22.67 -16.44 -48.95
CA ASP A 72 -21.89 -16.89 -50.15
C ASP A 72 -21.83 -18.44 -50.30
N PRO A 73 -21.68 -19.04 -51.50
CA PRO A 73 -21.60 -20.51 -51.70
C PRO A 73 -20.36 -21.19 -51.10
N VAL A 74 -19.27 -20.43 -50.89
CA VAL A 74 -18.02 -20.91 -50.26
C VAL A 74 -18.25 -21.26 -48.78
N ASP A 75 -19.31 -20.73 -48.16
CA ASP A 75 -19.65 -20.97 -46.76
C ASP A 75 -20.31 -22.32 -46.49
N TYR A 76 -20.85 -23.02 -47.50
CA TYR A 76 -21.54 -24.29 -47.26
C TYR A 76 -20.56 -25.39 -46.79
N ALA A 77 -19.43 -25.56 -47.49
CA ALA A 77 -18.40 -26.53 -47.13
C ALA A 77 -17.74 -26.18 -45.78
N ARG A 78 -17.59 -24.88 -45.48
CA ARG A 78 -17.09 -24.39 -44.18
C ARG A 78 -18.07 -24.75 -43.05
N LYS A 79 -19.36 -24.49 -43.22
CA LYS A 79 -20.41 -24.83 -42.25
C LYS A 79 -20.53 -26.33 -42.03
N GLU A 80 -20.41 -27.13 -43.09
CA GLU A 80 -20.45 -28.59 -43.01
C GLU A 80 -19.22 -29.16 -42.28
N HIS A 81 -18.02 -28.68 -42.60
CA HIS A 81 -16.79 -29.07 -41.89
C HIS A 81 -16.80 -28.66 -40.41
N LEU A 82 -17.31 -27.47 -40.10
CA LEU A 82 -17.48 -27.00 -38.73
C LEU A 82 -18.50 -27.86 -37.96
N ARG A 83 -19.62 -28.19 -38.60
CA ARG A 83 -20.65 -29.07 -38.03
C ARG A 83 -20.08 -30.46 -37.71
N LEU A 84 -19.30 -31.05 -38.61
CA LEU A 84 -18.63 -32.34 -38.35
C LEU A 84 -17.67 -32.27 -37.15
N LEU A 85 -16.95 -31.16 -36.98
CA LEU A 85 -16.10 -30.95 -35.82
C LEU A 85 -16.93 -30.84 -34.53
N ILE A 86 -17.99 -30.02 -34.54
CA ILE A 86 -18.92 -29.86 -33.41
C ILE A 86 -19.53 -31.20 -33.01
N ASP A 87 -20.06 -31.96 -33.98
CA ASP A 87 -20.68 -33.27 -33.76
C ASP A 87 -19.67 -34.29 -33.21
N TYR A 88 -18.43 -34.28 -33.71
CA TYR A 88 -17.35 -35.11 -33.19
C TYR A 88 -17.02 -34.76 -31.72
N ILE A 89 -16.84 -33.48 -31.39
CA ILE A 89 -16.52 -33.03 -30.03
C ILE A 89 -17.67 -33.40 -29.08
N LYS A 90 -18.92 -33.08 -29.46
CA LYS A 90 -20.12 -33.42 -28.67
C LYS A 90 -20.25 -34.92 -28.41
N THR A 91 -20.01 -35.74 -29.44
CA THR A 91 -20.11 -37.19 -29.30
C THR A 91 -19.01 -37.74 -28.40
N THR A 92 -17.79 -37.24 -28.56
CA THR A 92 -16.63 -37.71 -27.80
C THR A 92 -16.71 -37.34 -26.32
N TYR A 93 -17.14 -36.11 -26.01
CA TYR A 93 -17.21 -35.61 -24.64
C TYR A 93 -18.60 -35.76 -23.99
N LYS A 94 -19.57 -36.40 -24.64
CA LYS A 94 -20.95 -36.52 -24.15
C LYS A 94 -21.05 -36.96 -22.68
N ALA A 95 -20.33 -38.02 -22.31
CA ALA A 95 -20.34 -38.53 -20.93
C ALA A 95 -19.73 -37.52 -19.94
N THR A 96 -18.61 -36.89 -20.34
CA THR A 96 -17.93 -35.85 -19.57
C THR A 96 -18.82 -34.62 -19.37
N THR A 97 -19.48 -34.15 -20.43
CA THR A 97 -20.42 -33.02 -20.38
C THR A 97 -21.61 -33.32 -19.47
N GLN A 98 -22.22 -34.49 -19.58
CA GLN A 98 -23.32 -34.90 -18.70
C GLN A 98 -22.89 -34.96 -17.24
N HIS A 99 -21.68 -35.46 -16.98
CA HIS A 99 -21.13 -35.51 -15.62
C HIS A 99 -20.86 -34.10 -15.07
N LEU A 100 -20.22 -33.23 -15.87
CA LEU A 100 -19.95 -31.85 -15.52
C LEU A 100 -21.24 -31.06 -15.26
N GLU A 101 -22.22 -31.12 -16.16
CA GLU A 101 -23.51 -30.45 -15.99
C GLU A 101 -24.26 -30.91 -14.73
N SER A 102 -24.19 -32.20 -14.41
CA SER A 102 -24.76 -32.74 -13.18
C SER A 102 -24.13 -32.12 -11.93
N LEU A 103 -22.79 -32.00 -11.91
CA LEU A 103 -22.05 -31.37 -10.81
C LEU A 103 -22.28 -29.86 -10.73
N LEU A 104 -22.32 -29.17 -11.88
CA LEU A 104 -22.57 -27.72 -11.92
C LEU A 104 -23.96 -27.36 -11.40
N ARG A 105 -24.99 -28.21 -11.59
CA ARG A 105 -26.32 -28.02 -11.00
C ARG A 105 -26.29 -28.00 -9.47
N SER A 106 -25.43 -28.79 -8.85
CA SER A 106 -25.21 -28.78 -7.41
C SER A 106 -24.11 -27.80 -6.95
N HIS A 107 -23.60 -26.95 -7.85
CA HIS A 107 -22.48 -26.02 -7.62
C HIS A 107 -21.19 -26.70 -7.17
N GLN A 108 -21.00 -27.95 -7.60
CA GLN A 108 -19.84 -28.78 -7.24
C GLN A 108 -18.91 -29.05 -8.42
N ILE A 109 -17.70 -29.50 -8.11
CA ILE A 109 -16.73 -29.96 -9.08
C ILE A 109 -15.84 -31.06 -8.48
N THR A 110 -15.34 -31.96 -9.32
CA THR A 110 -14.31 -32.95 -8.96
C THR A 110 -12.96 -32.53 -9.54
N TYR A 111 -11.88 -32.98 -8.92
CA TYR A 111 -10.53 -32.55 -9.29
C TYR A 111 -10.16 -32.89 -10.75
N ASP A 112 -10.61 -34.04 -11.25
CA ASP A 112 -10.39 -34.52 -12.63
C ASP A 112 -11.11 -33.68 -13.70
N LEU A 113 -12.09 -32.87 -13.31
CA LEU A 113 -12.85 -31.99 -14.22
C LEU A 113 -12.46 -30.51 -14.12
N LEU A 114 -11.39 -30.16 -13.37
CA LEU A 114 -10.94 -28.77 -13.25
C LEU A 114 -10.59 -28.17 -14.61
N TRP A 115 -9.95 -28.93 -15.51
CA TRP A 115 -9.61 -28.48 -16.87
C TRP A 115 -10.84 -28.08 -17.71
N ALA A 116 -12.02 -28.63 -17.41
CA ALA A 116 -13.28 -28.33 -18.09
C ALA A 116 -14.06 -27.18 -17.41
N LEU A 117 -13.75 -26.89 -16.13
CA LEU A 117 -14.31 -25.76 -15.40
C LEU A 117 -13.68 -24.43 -15.86
N PHE A 118 -12.35 -24.41 -16.07
CA PHE A 118 -11.62 -23.23 -16.50
C PHE A 118 -11.52 -23.19 -18.03
N ARG A 119 -12.32 -22.32 -18.66
CA ARG A 119 -12.22 -22.06 -20.09
C ARG A 119 -11.24 -20.90 -20.34
N PRO A 120 -10.45 -20.92 -21.42
CA PRO A 120 -9.60 -19.80 -21.81
C PRO A 120 -10.35 -18.48 -21.80
N SER A 121 -9.66 -17.41 -21.39
CA SER A 121 -10.26 -16.08 -21.27
C SER A 121 -11.43 -15.97 -20.27
N THR A 122 -11.63 -16.95 -19.39
CA THR A 122 -12.59 -16.81 -18.30
C THR A 122 -12.02 -15.95 -17.18
N THR A 123 -12.85 -15.06 -16.63
CA THR A 123 -12.49 -14.28 -15.44
C THR A 123 -12.57 -15.16 -14.20
N VAL A 124 -11.42 -15.37 -13.56
CA VAL A 124 -11.25 -16.20 -12.36
C VAL A 124 -11.23 -15.30 -11.14
N TYR A 125 -12.06 -15.62 -10.17
CA TYR A 125 -12.05 -15.02 -8.85
C TYR A 125 -11.01 -15.68 -7.96
N THR A 126 -10.29 -14.87 -7.18
CA THR A 126 -9.38 -15.30 -6.13
C THR A 126 -9.23 -14.18 -5.09
N ARG A 127 -8.34 -14.35 -4.11
CA ARG A 127 -8.03 -13.32 -3.10
C ARG A 127 -6.56 -12.92 -3.19
N CYS A 128 -6.28 -11.65 -2.93
CA CYS A 128 -4.90 -11.17 -2.81
C CYS A 128 -4.21 -11.87 -1.63
N PRO A 129 -3.00 -12.45 -1.80
CA PRO A 129 -2.34 -13.18 -0.72
C PRO A 129 -2.13 -12.34 0.55
N GLY A 130 -1.64 -11.10 0.43
CA GLY A 130 -1.31 -10.28 1.60
C GLY A 130 -2.44 -9.43 2.18
N THR A 131 -3.39 -8.96 1.37
CA THR A 131 -4.49 -8.11 1.85
C THR A 131 -5.80 -8.87 2.05
N HIS A 132 -5.88 -10.11 1.54
CA HIS A 132 -7.09 -10.91 1.38
C HIS A 132 -8.23 -10.22 0.62
N SER A 133 -7.93 -9.11 -0.06
CA SER A 133 -8.92 -8.38 -0.86
C SER A 133 -9.40 -9.25 -2.03
N PRO A 134 -10.69 -9.19 -2.38
CA PRO A 134 -11.20 -9.78 -3.62
C PRO A 134 -10.36 -9.36 -4.83
N ARG A 135 -10.10 -10.31 -5.73
CA ARG A 135 -9.35 -10.09 -6.97
C ARG A 135 -9.95 -10.94 -8.09
N CYS A 136 -9.96 -10.40 -9.29
CA CYS A 136 -10.16 -11.20 -10.49
C CYS A 136 -8.91 -11.17 -11.37
N VAL A 137 -8.70 -12.25 -12.11
CA VAL A 137 -7.63 -12.42 -13.10
C VAL A 137 -8.19 -13.16 -14.31
N LYS A 138 -7.55 -13.04 -15.47
CA LYS A 138 -7.97 -13.73 -16.70
C LYS A 138 -7.20 -15.05 -16.82
N TYR A 139 -7.92 -16.15 -16.95
CA TYR A 139 -7.31 -17.47 -17.14
C TYR A 139 -6.64 -17.59 -18.52
N GLU A 140 -5.40 -18.08 -18.55
CA GLU A 140 -4.64 -18.35 -19.78
C GLU A 140 -4.49 -19.86 -20.00
N SER A 141 -3.93 -20.57 -19.03
CA SER A 141 -3.62 -22.00 -19.14
C SER A 141 -3.69 -22.69 -17.77
N GLY A 142 -3.80 -24.01 -17.76
CA GLY A 142 -3.75 -24.78 -16.51
C GLY A 142 -3.34 -26.22 -16.74
N GLU A 143 -2.58 -26.74 -15.79
CA GLU A 143 -1.93 -28.06 -15.88
C GLU A 143 -1.82 -28.70 -14.49
N GLU A 144 -1.79 -30.03 -14.43
CA GLU A 144 -1.44 -30.72 -13.17
C GLU A 144 0.09 -30.72 -12.99
N THR A 145 0.55 -30.21 -11.85
CA THR A 145 1.97 -30.19 -11.46
C THR A 145 2.15 -30.77 -10.06
N LYS A 146 3.40 -31.07 -9.69
CA LYS A 146 3.78 -31.53 -8.34
C LYS A 146 4.66 -30.50 -7.64
N THR A 147 4.50 -30.38 -6.32
CA THR A 147 5.40 -29.59 -5.48
C THR A 147 6.77 -30.28 -5.37
N LYS A 148 7.78 -29.57 -4.83
CA LYS A 148 9.08 -30.18 -4.48
C LYS A 148 8.94 -31.34 -3.48
N SER A 149 7.89 -31.33 -2.67
CA SER A 149 7.52 -32.40 -1.73
C SER A 149 6.74 -33.56 -2.38
N GLY A 150 6.39 -33.47 -3.67
CA GLY A 150 5.69 -34.51 -4.43
C GLY A 150 4.16 -34.43 -4.41
N SER A 151 3.58 -33.44 -3.73
CA SER A 151 2.12 -33.24 -3.67
C SER A 151 1.60 -32.69 -5.00
N LYS A 152 0.56 -33.34 -5.56
CA LYS A 152 -0.11 -32.90 -6.80
C LYS A 152 -1.00 -31.67 -6.55
N TYR A 153 -0.99 -30.73 -7.48
CA TYR A 153 -1.90 -29.58 -7.51
C TYR A 153 -2.19 -29.17 -8.95
N TRP A 154 -3.32 -28.51 -9.15
CA TRP A 154 -3.64 -27.88 -10.42
C TRP A 154 -3.05 -26.47 -10.43
N LYS A 155 -2.11 -26.23 -11.35
CA LYS A 155 -1.47 -24.94 -11.60
C LYS A 155 -2.33 -24.18 -12.60
N ILE A 156 -2.61 -22.92 -12.30
CA ILE A 156 -3.42 -22.03 -13.13
C ILE A 156 -2.56 -20.81 -13.46
N GLU A 157 -2.25 -20.61 -14.74
CA GLU A 157 -1.60 -19.41 -15.22
C GLU A 157 -2.66 -18.39 -15.62
N CYS A 158 -2.51 -17.18 -15.09
CA CYS A 158 -3.44 -16.10 -15.31
C CYS A 158 -2.70 -14.80 -15.64
N ARG A 159 -3.36 -13.94 -16.41
CA ARG A 159 -2.94 -12.55 -16.61
C ARG A 159 -3.84 -11.56 -15.89
N TYR A 160 -3.29 -10.39 -15.59
CA TYR A 160 -3.95 -9.28 -14.92
C TYR A 160 -3.34 -7.95 -15.36
N LEU A 161 -4.03 -6.84 -15.12
CA LEU A 161 -3.54 -5.50 -15.47
C LEU A 161 -2.89 -4.82 -14.26
N ASP A 162 -1.75 -4.18 -14.52
CA ASP A 162 -0.96 -3.51 -13.49
C ASP A 162 -0.16 -2.33 -14.07
N PHE A 163 0.41 -1.54 -13.17
CA PHE A 163 1.32 -0.45 -13.49
C PHE A 163 2.58 -0.56 -12.63
N ASP A 164 3.72 -0.77 -13.26
CA ASP A 164 4.99 -1.00 -12.54
C ASP A 164 5.80 0.28 -12.27
N GLY A 165 5.20 1.45 -12.55
CA GLY A 165 5.84 2.75 -12.44
C GLY A 165 6.44 3.28 -13.73
N THR A 166 6.67 2.42 -14.72
CA THR A 166 7.16 2.82 -16.05
C THR A 166 6.13 2.47 -17.10
N ASP A 167 5.72 1.21 -17.11
CA ASP A 167 4.82 0.66 -18.11
C ASP A 167 3.49 0.26 -17.48
N PHE A 168 2.43 0.58 -18.21
CA PHE A 168 1.09 0.05 -17.97
C PHE A 168 0.88 -1.15 -18.90
N GLY A 169 0.30 -2.23 -18.37
CA GLY A 169 -0.02 -3.40 -19.19
C GLY A 169 -0.26 -4.68 -18.41
N GLU A 170 0.03 -5.79 -19.07
CA GLU A 170 -0.28 -7.12 -18.58
C GLU A 170 0.86 -7.71 -17.75
N ALA A 171 0.49 -8.28 -16.61
CA ALA A 171 1.34 -9.08 -15.76
C ALA A 171 0.74 -10.48 -15.59
N SER A 172 1.59 -11.48 -15.36
CA SER A 172 1.18 -12.87 -15.17
C SER A 172 1.31 -13.28 -13.71
N THR A 173 0.39 -14.10 -13.22
CA THR A 173 0.42 -14.71 -11.89
C THR A 173 0.06 -16.19 -11.99
N GLU A 174 0.55 -16.97 -11.03
CA GLU A 174 0.23 -18.39 -10.89
C GLU A 174 -0.70 -18.58 -9.70
N LEU A 175 -1.81 -19.31 -9.87
CA LEU A 175 -2.70 -19.77 -8.80
C LEU A 175 -2.62 -21.29 -8.66
N LYS A 176 -2.91 -21.82 -7.47
CA LYS A 176 -2.80 -23.25 -7.16
C LYS A 176 -4.07 -23.78 -6.52
N ILE A 177 -4.58 -24.90 -7.03
CA ILE A 177 -5.65 -25.67 -6.40
C ILE A 177 -5.06 -27.01 -5.92
N PRO A 178 -4.87 -27.21 -4.60
CA PRO A 178 -4.37 -28.47 -4.06
C PRO A 178 -5.27 -29.64 -4.46
N LYS A 179 -4.67 -30.81 -4.74
CA LYS A 179 -5.45 -32.00 -5.05
C LYS A 179 -6.41 -32.36 -3.93
N PHE A 180 -7.66 -32.63 -4.31
CA PHE A 180 -8.72 -33.04 -3.39
C PHE A 180 -9.43 -34.30 -3.88
N GLN A 181 -10.09 -34.99 -2.94
CA GLN A 181 -10.88 -36.19 -3.21
C GLN A 181 -12.37 -35.87 -3.15
N GLY A 182 -13.14 -36.52 -4.02
CA GLY A 182 -14.59 -36.34 -4.12
C GLY A 182 -15.00 -34.99 -4.72
N ALA A 183 -16.31 -34.74 -4.68
CA ALA A 183 -16.89 -33.48 -5.12
C ALA A 183 -16.74 -32.40 -4.05
N ARG A 184 -16.35 -31.19 -4.45
CA ARG A 184 -16.28 -30.00 -3.60
C ARG A 184 -17.12 -28.87 -4.17
N GLN A 185 -17.57 -27.97 -3.30
CA GLN A 185 -18.23 -26.73 -3.73
C GLN A 185 -17.23 -25.84 -4.50
N ILE A 186 -17.65 -25.29 -5.63
CA ILE A 186 -16.76 -24.50 -6.51
C ILE A 186 -16.26 -23.25 -5.79
N ASP A 187 -17.13 -22.60 -5.01
CA ASP A 187 -16.83 -21.38 -4.25
C ASP A 187 -15.89 -21.62 -3.04
N SER A 188 -15.66 -22.88 -2.67
CA SER A 188 -14.70 -23.27 -1.63
C SER A 188 -13.26 -23.40 -2.15
N LEU A 189 -13.07 -23.36 -3.47
CA LEU A 189 -11.75 -23.43 -4.09
C LEU A 189 -10.99 -22.09 -3.91
N PRO A 190 -9.64 -22.11 -3.84
CA PRO A 190 -8.85 -20.88 -3.72
C PRO A 190 -8.92 -19.98 -4.97
N ALA A 191 -9.29 -20.56 -6.11
CA ALA A 191 -9.54 -19.88 -7.36
C ALA A 191 -10.66 -20.61 -8.13
N PHE A 192 -11.59 -19.87 -8.72
CA PHE A 192 -12.70 -20.42 -9.51
C PHE A 192 -13.31 -19.37 -10.45
N PRO A 193 -14.01 -19.74 -11.53
CA PRO A 193 -14.68 -18.78 -12.40
C PRO A 193 -15.68 -17.90 -11.65
N VAL A 194 -15.59 -16.57 -11.81
CA VAL A 194 -16.34 -15.59 -11.01
C VAL A 194 -17.86 -15.77 -11.07
N GLN A 195 -18.38 -16.36 -12.16
CA GLN A 195 -19.81 -16.67 -12.32
C GLN A 195 -20.36 -17.64 -11.26
N HIS A 196 -19.50 -18.45 -10.63
CA HIS A 196 -19.88 -19.37 -9.57
C HIS A 196 -19.76 -18.75 -8.17
N HIS A 197 -19.42 -17.46 -8.06
CA HIS A 197 -19.39 -16.76 -6.79
C HIS A 197 -20.84 -16.47 -6.32
N PRO A 198 -21.21 -16.75 -5.05
CA PRO A 198 -22.57 -16.50 -4.55
C PRO A 198 -23.05 -15.06 -4.78
N ASN A 199 -22.16 -14.09 -4.59
CA ASN A 199 -22.41 -12.67 -4.81
C ASN A 199 -21.67 -12.12 -6.05
N ALA A 200 -21.67 -12.85 -7.17
CA ALA A 200 -20.89 -12.49 -8.36
C ALA A 200 -21.13 -11.05 -8.85
N THR A 201 -22.38 -10.56 -8.82
CA THR A 201 -22.74 -9.21 -9.26
C THR A 201 -22.12 -8.13 -8.37
N GLU A 202 -22.21 -8.28 -7.05
CA GLU A 202 -21.64 -7.34 -6.09
C GLU A 202 -20.10 -7.33 -6.16
N VAL A 203 -19.48 -8.51 -6.24
CA VAL A 203 -18.02 -8.63 -6.35
C VAL A 203 -17.50 -7.99 -7.63
N LYS A 204 -18.18 -8.20 -8.77
CA LYS A 204 -17.83 -7.54 -10.03
C LYS A 204 -17.98 -6.03 -9.94
N ALA A 205 -19.07 -5.52 -9.37
CA ALA A 205 -19.28 -4.09 -9.18
C ALA A 205 -18.18 -3.46 -8.31
N ASP A 206 -17.83 -4.10 -7.19
CA ASP A 206 -16.74 -3.67 -6.32
C ASP A 206 -15.39 -3.65 -7.06
N LEU A 207 -15.07 -4.71 -7.81
CA LEU A 207 -13.82 -4.83 -8.54
C LEU A 207 -13.72 -3.80 -9.67
N PHE A 208 -14.83 -3.54 -10.34
CA PHE A 208 -14.94 -2.49 -11.35
C PHE A 208 -14.65 -1.11 -10.75
N GLU A 209 -15.21 -0.80 -9.58
CA GLU A 209 -14.87 0.44 -8.84
C GLU A 209 -13.40 0.47 -8.41
N CYS A 210 -12.84 -0.66 -7.97
CA CYS A 210 -11.43 -0.77 -7.65
C CYS A 210 -10.55 -0.50 -8.87
N GLY A 211 -10.88 -1.05 -10.04
CA GLY A 211 -10.15 -0.82 -11.29
C GLY A 211 -10.17 0.64 -11.70
N ARG A 212 -11.34 1.30 -11.68
CA ARG A 212 -11.45 2.74 -11.95
C ARG A 212 -10.60 3.57 -10.99
N LYS A 213 -10.57 3.18 -9.72
CA LYS A 213 -9.77 3.85 -8.71
C LYS A 213 -8.27 3.60 -8.91
N PHE A 214 -7.87 2.39 -9.26
CA PHE A 214 -6.48 2.07 -9.58
C PHE A 214 -5.97 2.96 -10.71
N VAL A 215 -6.72 3.09 -11.80
CA VAL A 215 -6.35 3.95 -12.94
C VAL A 215 -6.14 5.41 -12.51
N ARG A 216 -7.00 5.94 -11.63
CA ARG A 216 -6.84 7.30 -11.06
C ARG A 216 -5.62 7.45 -10.16
N LEU A 217 -5.13 6.34 -9.59
CA LEU A 217 -3.97 6.30 -8.71
C LEU A 217 -2.65 6.03 -9.46
N ILE A 218 -2.69 5.91 -10.79
CA ILE A 218 -1.47 5.86 -11.62
C ILE A 218 -0.75 7.21 -11.52
N GLY A 219 0.56 7.16 -11.26
CA GLY A 219 1.39 8.34 -11.03
C GLY A 219 1.73 8.52 -9.55
N THR A 220 1.92 9.77 -9.12
CA THR A 220 2.31 10.12 -7.75
C THR A 220 1.14 10.79 -7.01
N HIS A 221 0.64 10.15 -5.97
CA HIS A 221 -0.55 10.63 -5.23
C HIS A 221 -0.35 10.59 -3.71
N HIS A 222 -0.89 11.59 -3.00
CA HIS A 222 -0.88 11.66 -1.54
C HIS A 222 -2.27 11.38 -0.98
N HIS A 223 -2.42 10.26 -0.28
CA HIS A 223 -3.71 9.80 0.23
C HIS A 223 -3.63 9.29 1.66
N HIS A 224 -4.80 9.11 2.28
CA HIS A 224 -4.91 8.36 3.51
C HIS A 224 -5.31 6.91 3.19
N CYS A 225 -4.69 5.93 3.82
CA CYS A 225 -5.04 4.53 3.63
C CYS A 225 -5.34 3.85 4.96
N LYS A 226 -6.46 3.14 4.99
CA LYS A 226 -6.86 2.28 6.10
C LYS A 226 -7.16 0.86 5.61
N GLY A 227 -6.43 -0.13 6.12
CA GLY A 227 -6.63 -1.54 5.77
C GLY A 227 -5.39 -2.40 6.03
N GLN A 228 -5.44 -3.65 5.58
CA GLN A 228 -4.28 -4.54 5.59
C GLN A 228 -3.43 -4.27 4.35
N ALA A 229 -2.22 -3.79 4.55
CA ALA A 229 -1.17 -3.70 3.54
C ALA A 229 -0.19 -4.87 3.74
N PHE A 230 0.70 -5.08 2.78
CA PHE A 230 1.76 -6.07 2.94
C PHE A 230 3.08 -5.63 2.32
N PHE A 231 4.17 -6.25 2.75
CA PHE A 231 5.48 -6.09 2.14
C PHE A 231 6.28 -7.39 2.21
N MET A 232 7.34 -7.48 1.42
CA MET A 232 8.21 -8.64 1.39
C MET A 232 9.44 -8.40 2.26
N LYS A 233 9.70 -9.30 3.21
CA LYS A 233 10.90 -9.26 4.06
C LYS A 233 11.62 -10.59 4.01
N LYS A 234 12.85 -10.59 3.48
CA LYS A 234 13.66 -11.82 3.30
C LYS A 234 12.88 -12.95 2.58
N GLY A 235 12.12 -12.58 1.54
CA GLY A 235 11.31 -13.51 0.75
C GLY A 235 10.01 -13.97 1.42
N LYS A 236 9.67 -13.46 2.62
CA LYS A 236 8.40 -13.78 3.29
C LYS A 236 7.43 -12.62 3.18
N LEU A 237 6.16 -12.96 2.97
CA LEU A 237 5.03 -12.04 3.01
C LEU A 237 4.78 -11.59 4.45
N MET A 238 4.74 -10.28 4.67
CA MET A 238 4.46 -9.67 5.97
C MET A 238 3.24 -8.76 5.84
N GLY A 239 2.12 -9.17 6.46
CA GLY A 239 0.93 -8.32 6.59
C GLY A 239 1.14 -7.24 7.66
N VAL A 240 0.66 -6.03 7.39
CA VAL A 240 0.68 -4.90 8.32
C VAL A 240 -0.66 -4.14 8.26
N SER A 241 -1.25 -3.92 9.42
CA SER A 241 -2.44 -3.08 9.53
C SER A 241 -2.01 -1.62 9.47
N VAL A 242 -2.50 -0.88 8.47
CA VAL A 242 -2.15 0.51 8.25
C VAL A 242 -3.38 1.40 8.46
N ASP A 243 -3.18 2.50 9.18
CA ASP A 243 -4.11 3.63 9.30
C ASP A 243 -3.26 4.91 9.26
N SER A 244 -2.81 5.27 8.05
CA SER A 244 -1.75 6.28 7.87
C SER A 244 -1.92 7.11 6.60
N ARG A 245 -1.21 8.23 6.52
CA ARG A 245 -1.01 8.96 5.27
C ARG A 245 0.09 8.26 4.48
N ILE A 246 -0.20 7.98 3.21
CA ILE A 246 0.66 7.25 2.30
C ILE A 246 0.95 8.06 1.04
N MET A 247 2.13 7.85 0.46
CA MET A 247 2.41 8.22 -0.93
C MET A 247 2.28 6.99 -1.80
N ILE A 248 1.50 7.10 -2.87
CA ILE A 248 1.36 6.10 -3.91
C ILE A 248 2.27 6.54 -5.05
N ASP A 249 3.28 5.74 -5.36
CA ASP A 249 4.28 6.05 -6.38
C ASP A 249 5.02 4.77 -6.77
N ALA A 250 4.53 4.08 -7.80
CA ALA A 250 5.10 2.82 -8.25
C ALA A 250 6.53 2.98 -8.80
N ALA A 251 6.81 4.09 -9.49
CA ALA A 251 8.12 4.35 -10.08
C ALA A 251 9.19 4.49 -8.99
N PHE A 252 8.88 5.30 -7.98
CA PHE A 252 9.81 5.55 -6.88
C PHE A 252 9.92 4.34 -5.94
N PHE A 253 8.82 3.61 -5.71
CA PHE A 253 8.85 2.33 -5.01
C PHE A 253 9.86 1.37 -5.64
N ARG A 254 9.82 1.19 -6.96
CA ARG A 254 10.70 0.28 -7.68
C ARG A 254 12.15 0.76 -7.71
N LYS A 255 12.36 2.08 -7.82
CA LYS A 255 13.69 2.68 -7.74
C LYS A 255 14.40 2.37 -6.41
N LEU A 256 13.67 2.47 -5.29
CA LEU A 256 14.23 2.18 -3.96
C LEU A 256 14.20 0.69 -3.60
N ASN A 257 13.34 -0.10 -4.25
CA ASN A 257 13.20 -1.53 -4.02
C ASN A 257 13.38 -2.32 -5.34
N PRO A 258 14.56 -2.29 -5.99
CA PRO A 258 14.76 -2.86 -7.33
C PRO A 258 14.61 -4.39 -7.37
N ASN A 259 14.80 -5.06 -6.23
CA ASN A 259 14.68 -6.51 -6.08
C ASN A 259 13.35 -6.93 -5.42
N TYR A 260 12.36 -6.03 -5.38
CA TYR A 260 11.04 -6.38 -4.88
C TYR A 260 10.32 -7.28 -5.89
N SER A 261 9.88 -8.44 -5.42
CA SER A 261 9.09 -9.39 -6.20
C SER A 261 7.79 -9.66 -5.45
N ARG A 262 6.66 -9.55 -6.15
CA ARG A 262 5.34 -9.76 -5.54
C ARG A 262 5.18 -11.19 -5.01
N PRO A 263 4.44 -11.36 -3.90
CA PRO A 263 4.12 -12.68 -3.39
C PRO A 263 3.27 -13.45 -4.40
N LYS A 264 3.65 -14.69 -4.69
CA LYS A 264 2.81 -15.65 -5.41
C LYS A 264 1.90 -16.35 -4.40
N THR A 265 0.77 -16.90 -4.86
CA THR A 265 -0.35 -17.28 -3.96
C THR A 265 -0.03 -18.18 -2.77
N ASN A 266 1.09 -18.92 -2.74
CA ASN A 266 1.38 -19.86 -1.64
C ASN A 266 2.86 -19.83 -1.16
N ASP A 267 3.42 -18.67 -0.80
CA ASP A 267 4.65 -18.66 0.01
C ASP A 267 4.39 -18.95 1.51
N GLU A 268 3.12 -19.12 1.92
CA GLU A 268 2.74 -19.34 3.34
C GLU A 268 2.81 -20.81 3.81
N ASP A 269 2.73 -21.80 2.91
CA ASP A 269 2.58 -23.22 3.29
C ASP A 269 3.88 -24.06 3.31
N ASP A 270 5.03 -23.50 2.92
CA ASP A 270 6.31 -24.24 2.93
C ASP A 270 7.06 -24.13 4.28
N ALA A 271 6.32 -24.27 5.38
CA ALA A 271 6.85 -24.42 6.74
C ALA A 271 7.40 -25.84 6.99
N SER A 272 8.16 -26.38 6.03
CA SER A 272 8.91 -27.63 6.20
C SER A 272 10.30 -27.37 6.79
N PRO A 273 10.90 -28.30 7.57
CA PRO A 273 12.25 -28.15 8.14
C PRO A 273 13.35 -27.93 7.07
N THR A 274 13.04 -28.24 5.81
CA THR A 274 13.87 -28.05 4.63
C THR A 274 13.95 -26.59 4.13
N SER A 275 13.13 -25.67 4.66
CA SER A 275 13.24 -24.22 4.39
C SER A 275 14.52 -23.58 4.95
N LEU A 276 15.34 -24.33 5.70
CA LEU A 276 16.70 -23.91 6.05
C LEU A 276 17.71 -24.08 4.90
N LEU A 277 17.45 -24.99 3.95
CA LEU A 277 18.33 -25.24 2.79
C LEU A 277 18.07 -24.25 1.64
N SER A 278 16.86 -23.71 1.51
CA SER A 278 16.56 -22.61 0.57
C SER A 278 17.24 -21.28 0.95
N LEU A 279 17.70 -21.14 2.20
CA LEU A 279 18.55 -20.03 2.64
C LEU A 279 19.99 -20.10 2.11
N LEU A 280 20.45 -21.28 1.68
CA LEU A 280 21.80 -21.49 1.16
C LEU A 280 21.90 -21.17 -0.34
N HIS A 281 20.77 -21.24 -1.06
CA HIS A 281 20.66 -20.86 -2.47
C HIS A 281 19.32 -20.15 -2.73
N PRO A 282 19.21 -18.84 -2.44
CA PRO A 282 18.08 -18.06 -2.88
C PRO A 282 18.09 -18.03 -4.41
N SER A 283 17.17 -18.76 -5.04
CA SER A 283 16.81 -18.47 -6.42
C SER A 283 16.24 -17.05 -6.39
N GLN A 284 16.93 -16.10 -7.03
CA GLN A 284 16.43 -14.73 -7.08
C GLN A 284 15.07 -14.77 -7.79
N PRO A 285 13.95 -14.41 -7.11
CA PRO A 285 12.69 -14.28 -7.80
C PRO A 285 12.87 -13.16 -8.82
N GLN A 286 12.82 -13.50 -10.12
CA GLN A 286 12.88 -12.47 -11.15
C GLN A 286 11.70 -11.52 -10.94
N PRO A 287 11.92 -10.19 -11.00
CA PRO A 287 10.83 -9.24 -10.85
C PRO A 287 9.82 -9.48 -11.96
N GLU A 288 8.54 -9.63 -11.60
CA GLU A 288 7.44 -9.64 -12.57
C GLU A 288 7.52 -8.33 -13.34
N ARG A 289 7.80 -8.42 -14.65
CA ARG A 289 7.82 -7.26 -15.54
C ARG A 289 6.47 -7.17 -16.21
N VAL A 290 5.83 -6.01 -16.07
CA VAL A 290 4.63 -5.67 -16.83
C VAL A 290 5.03 -5.63 -18.30
N ARG A 291 4.31 -6.37 -19.13
CA ARG A 291 4.45 -6.30 -20.59
C ARG A 291 3.57 -5.15 -21.06
N SER A 292 4.20 -4.11 -21.61
CA SER A 292 3.46 -2.99 -22.19
C SER A 292 2.52 -3.51 -23.28
N THR A 293 1.23 -3.25 -23.12
CA THR A 293 0.19 -3.64 -24.09
C THR A 293 -0.09 -2.55 -25.12
N GLY A 294 0.50 -1.36 -24.95
CA GLY A 294 0.18 -0.19 -25.78
C GLY A 294 -1.24 0.34 -25.63
N LEU A 295 -2.03 -0.22 -24.69
CA LEU A 295 -3.38 0.24 -24.35
C LEU A 295 -3.29 1.52 -23.54
N GLU A 296 -3.98 2.58 -23.97
CA GLU A 296 -4.14 3.76 -23.14
C GLU A 296 -5.26 3.54 -22.11
N PRO A 297 -5.19 4.16 -20.91
CA PRO A 297 -6.27 4.05 -19.92
C PRO A 297 -7.66 4.46 -20.43
N ALA A 298 -7.74 5.21 -21.53
CA ALA A 298 -8.99 5.61 -22.19
C ALA A 298 -9.65 4.48 -23.00
N ASP A 299 -8.89 3.47 -23.40
CA ASP A 299 -9.35 2.37 -24.25
C ASP A 299 -9.80 1.12 -23.46
N LEU A 300 -9.80 1.22 -22.12
CA LEU A 300 -10.11 0.09 -21.24
C LEU A 300 -11.60 -0.28 -21.29
N THR A 301 -11.87 -1.56 -21.53
CA THR A 301 -13.22 -2.11 -21.47
C THR A 301 -13.66 -2.36 -20.03
N GLU A 302 -14.95 -2.61 -19.81
CA GLU A 302 -15.45 -2.97 -18.48
C GLU A 302 -14.83 -4.27 -17.94
N ASP A 303 -14.54 -5.22 -18.83
CA ASP A 303 -13.91 -6.49 -18.48
C ASP A 303 -12.45 -6.30 -18.06
N ASP A 304 -11.74 -5.34 -18.66
CA ASP A 304 -10.37 -4.99 -18.28
C ASP A 304 -10.31 -4.41 -16.87
N LEU A 305 -11.30 -3.59 -16.51
CA LEU A 305 -11.40 -2.98 -15.19
C LEU A 305 -11.59 -4.01 -14.06
N LEU A 306 -12.08 -5.22 -14.36
CA LEU A 306 -12.25 -6.29 -13.38
C LEU A 306 -10.95 -6.98 -12.99
N ILE A 307 -9.93 -6.97 -13.86
CA ILE A 307 -8.70 -7.75 -13.70
C ILE A 307 -7.51 -6.92 -13.22
N PHE A 308 -7.74 -5.72 -12.71
CA PHE A 308 -6.69 -4.89 -12.13
C PHE A 308 -6.13 -5.46 -10.83
N CYS A 309 -4.86 -5.16 -10.55
CA CYS A 309 -4.28 -5.47 -9.26
C CYS A 309 -5.05 -4.77 -8.12
N PRO A 310 -5.44 -5.49 -7.05
CA PRO A 310 -6.19 -4.90 -5.93
C PRO A 310 -5.33 -4.04 -4.99
N THR A 311 -4.02 -3.94 -5.26
CA THR A 311 -3.06 -3.19 -4.46
C THR A 311 -2.26 -2.21 -5.31
N VAL A 312 -1.78 -1.15 -4.66
CA VAL A 312 -0.85 -0.17 -5.26
C VAL A 312 0.40 -0.05 -4.38
N PRO A 313 1.60 -0.01 -4.97
CA PRO A 313 2.85 0.21 -4.24
C PRO A 313 2.96 1.65 -3.73
N GLY A 314 3.49 1.82 -2.53
CA GLY A 314 3.69 3.14 -1.93
C GLY A 314 4.52 3.13 -0.66
N PHE A 315 4.52 4.25 0.06
CA PHE A 315 5.20 4.42 1.35
C PHE A 315 4.26 4.98 2.40
N SER A 316 4.30 4.42 3.61
CA SER A 316 3.59 4.94 4.78
C SER A 316 4.52 5.83 5.61
N PHE A 317 4.13 7.07 5.87
CA PHE A 317 4.94 7.98 6.71
C PHE A 317 4.88 7.64 8.20
N SER A 318 3.74 7.13 8.68
CA SER A 318 3.59 6.73 10.08
C SER A 318 4.37 5.46 10.39
N ASP A 319 4.27 4.46 9.51
CA ASP A 319 4.92 3.15 9.67
C ASP A 319 6.35 3.11 9.11
N LYS A 320 6.73 4.14 8.34
CA LYS A 320 8.08 4.37 7.78
C LYS A 320 8.57 3.21 6.92
N LEU A 321 7.65 2.64 6.14
CA LEU A 321 7.91 1.46 5.35
C LEU A 321 7.28 1.55 3.96
N TRP A 322 7.95 0.87 3.02
CA TRP A 322 7.46 0.59 1.68
C TRP A 322 6.56 -0.64 1.72
N ALA A 323 5.35 -0.53 1.18
CA ALA A 323 4.38 -1.62 1.14
C ALA A 323 3.45 -1.50 -0.07
N GLU A 324 2.70 -2.57 -0.30
CA GLU A 324 1.54 -2.58 -1.18
C GLU A 324 0.27 -2.35 -0.38
N PHE A 325 -0.45 -1.29 -0.75
CA PHE A 325 -1.64 -0.84 -0.05
C PHE A 325 -2.90 -1.26 -0.79
N PRO A 326 -3.97 -1.68 -0.08
CA PRO A 326 -5.21 -2.09 -0.69
C PRO A 326 -5.92 -0.88 -1.33
N VAL A 327 -6.25 -0.96 -2.63
CA VAL A 327 -6.93 0.11 -3.36
C VAL A 327 -8.25 0.50 -2.69
N ARG A 328 -8.99 -0.48 -2.15
CA ARG A 328 -10.22 -0.27 -1.38
C ARG A 328 -10.03 0.65 -0.16
N GLY A 329 -8.89 0.55 0.50
CA GLY A 329 -8.58 1.28 1.74
C GLY A 329 -8.18 2.75 1.55
N ILE A 330 -7.93 3.17 0.31
CA ILE A 330 -7.38 4.50 -0.02
C ILE A 330 -8.48 5.56 -0.02
N ARG A 331 -8.24 6.73 0.56
CA ARG A 331 -9.20 7.83 0.67
C ARG A 331 -8.48 9.16 0.50
N GLU A 332 -9.21 10.20 0.11
CA GLU A 332 -8.68 11.55 0.12
C GLU A 332 -8.34 12.01 1.54
N ILE A 333 -7.30 12.82 1.67
CA ILE A 333 -6.84 13.34 2.96
C ILE A 333 -7.76 14.49 3.38
N GLN A 334 -8.27 14.41 4.61
CA GLN A 334 -8.99 15.49 5.25
C GLN A 334 -7.99 16.42 5.95
N TRP A 335 -7.52 17.43 5.23
CA TRP A 335 -6.63 18.46 5.75
C TRP A 335 -7.35 19.33 6.79
N THR A 336 -6.68 19.67 7.88
CA THR A 336 -7.31 20.33 9.04
C THR A 336 -6.46 21.50 9.54
N SER A 337 -7.08 22.65 9.84
CA SER A 337 -6.40 23.84 10.41
C SER A 337 -6.12 23.73 11.92
N VAL A 338 -6.67 22.71 12.58
CA VAL A 338 -6.62 22.52 14.04
C VAL A 338 -5.21 22.69 14.62
N PRO A 339 -4.13 22.11 14.03
CA PRO A 339 -2.79 22.32 14.57
C PRO A 339 -2.39 23.81 14.62
N SER A 340 -2.72 24.59 13.59
CA SER A 340 -2.49 26.04 13.56
C SER A 340 -3.33 26.77 14.61
N ASP A 341 -4.60 26.40 14.76
CA ASP A 341 -5.50 26.99 15.76
C ASP A 341 -5.04 26.71 17.21
N CYS A 342 -4.24 25.66 17.40
CA CYS A 342 -3.69 25.26 18.70
C CYS A 342 -2.28 25.81 18.96
N LEU A 343 -1.65 26.43 17.96
CA LEU A 343 -0.34 27.04 18.12
C LEU A 343 -0.44 28.30 18.97
N THR A 344 0.49 28.43 19.91
CA THR A 344 0.54 29.53 20.87
C THR A 344 1.80 30.38 20.70
N ILE A 345 2.46 30.24 19.54
CA ILE A 345 3.61 31.07 19.17
C ILE A 345 3.15 32.47 18.74
N PRO A 346 3.98 33.52 18.91
CA PRO A 346 3.64 34.84 18.41
C PRO A 346 3.34 34.82 16.92
N LYS A 347 2.27 35.50 16.51
CA LYS A 347 1.78 35.49 15.13
C LYS A 347 2.84 35.90 14.11
N GLU A 348 3.69 36.87 14.45
CA GLU A 348 4.82 37.30 13.61
C GLU A 348 5.82 36.16 13.32
N GLN A 349 6.06 35.27 14.29
CA GLN A 349 6.97 34.14 14.12
C GLN A 349 6.34 33.04 13.27
N GLU A 350 5.05 32.79 13.46
CA GLU A 350 4.27 31.86 12.65
C GLU A 350 4.24 32.31 11.18
N GLU A 351 3.84 33.57 10.94
CA GLU A 351 3.80 34.18 9.61
C GLU A 351 5.16 34.13 8.92
N ALA A 352 6.26 34.38 9.65
CA ALA A 352 7.61 34.27 9.09
C ALA A 352 7.97 32.84 8.65
N VAL A 353 7.65 31.82 9.46
CA VAL A 353 7.93 30.42 9.09
C VAL A 353 7.04 29.98 7.93
N MET A 354 5.76 30.33 7.96
CA MET A 354 4.83 30.04 6.87
C MET A 354 5.30 30.68 5.56
N ALA A 355 5.66 31.97 5.57
CA ALA A 355 6.14 32.67 4.39
C ALA A 355 7.43 32.06 3.81
N LEU A 356 8.38 31.66 4.68
CA LEU A 356 9.61 30.98 4.24
C LEU A 356 9.31 29.60 3.64
N ALA A 357 8.40 28.85 4.26
CA ALA A 357 8.01 27.52 3.81
C ALA A 357 7.22 27.57 2.49
N GLU A 358 6.30 28.53 2.34
CA GLU A 358 5.57 28.81 1.10
C GLU A 358 6.54 29.22 -0.01
N ALA A 359 7.44 30.17 0.27
CA ALA A 359 8.44 30.60 -0.70
C ALA A 359 9.27 29.41 -1.20
N ARG A 360 9.71 28.50 -0.32
CA ARG A 360 10.48 27.32 -0.74
C ARG A 360 9.64 26.28 -1.49
N THR A 361 8.34 26.20 -1.19
CA THR A 361 7.41 25.30 -1.87
C THR A 361 7.11 25.77 -3.30
N HIS A 362 7.00 27.09 -3.51
CA HIS A 362 6.73 27.72 -4.82
C HIS A 362 7.99 27.97 -5.66
N ARG A 363 9.17 28.11 -5.04
CA ARG A 363 10.49 28.30 -5.69
C ARG A 363 10.99 27.11 -6.52
N ALA A 364 10.18 26.06 -6.72
CA ALA A 364 10.57 24.93 -7.57
C ALA A 364 10.76 25.28 -9.05
N ASN A 365 10.27 26.44 -9.53
CA ASN A 365 10.40 26.84 -10.95
C ASN A 365 11.21 28.11 -11.22
N GLU A 366 11.38 29.04 -10.28
CA GLU A 366 12.03 30.33 -10.56
C GLU A 366 12.73 30.88 -9.30
N PHE A 367 14.05 30.67 -9.19
CA PHE A 367 15.05 31.60 -8.61
C PHE A 367 16.44 30.95 -8.59
N GLU A 368 17.30 31.34 -9.55
CA GLU A 368 18.76 31.11 -9.55
C GLU A 368 19.43 32.03 -8.50
N PHE A 369 19.38 31.65 -7.23
CA PHE A 369 20.41 32.06 -6.28
C PHE A 369 20.97 30.79 -5.67
N ASP A 370 21.58 29.97 -6.54
CA ASP A 370 22.38 28.84 -6.12
C ASP A 370 23.65 29.44 -5.50
N ASP A 371 24.04 28.94 -4.33
CA ASP A 371 25.38 29.14 -3.79
C ASP A 371 26.41 28.75 -4.89
N PHE A 372 27.66 29.20 -4.80
CA PHE A 372 28.67 28.99 -5.86
C PHE A 372 28.91 27.50 -6.24
N VAL A 373 28.35 26.56 -5.46
CA VAL A 373 28.36 25.12 -5.67
C VAL A 373 26.94 24.61 -5.94
N ALA A 374 26.75 23.99 -7.11
CA ALA A 374 25.46 23.40 -7.51
C ALA A 374 24.92 22.42 -6.45
N GLY A 375 23.68 22.65 -6.00
CA GLY A 375 22.97 21.76 -5.07
C GLY A 375 23.16 22.04 -3.59
N LYS A 376 23.90 23.10 -3.21
CA LYS A 376 24.10 23.50 -1.81
C LYS A 376 23.16 24.66 -1.42
N GLY A 377 22.62 24.63 -0.19
CA GLY A 377 21.80 25.75 0.35
C GLY A 377 20.36 25.80 -0.18
N ARG A 378 19.86 24.72 -0.80
CA ARG A 378 18.50 24.66 -1.36
C ARG A 378 17.43 24.37 -0.30
N GLY A 379 17.78 23.81 0.85
CA GLY A 379 16.85 23.50 1.93
C GLY A 379 16.52 24.68 2.85
N LEU A 380 15.35 24.64 3.48
CA LEU A 380 14.98 25.49 4.62
C LEU A 380 15.12 24.66 5.90
N ILE A 381 16.01 25.08 6.80
CA ILE A 381 16.22 24.41 8.09
C ILE A 381 15.70 25.33 9.21
N VAL A 382 14.70 24.85 9.94
CA VAL A 382 14.09 25.55 11.07
C VAL A 382 14.38 24.77 12.35
N LEU A 383 14.98 25.44 13.33
CA LEU A 383 15.21 24.88 14.65
C LEU A 383 14.14 25.36 15.63
N LEU A 384 13.43 24.42 16.24
CA LEU A 384 12.44 24.64 17.29
C LEU A 384 13.04 24.21 18.63
N HIS A 385 13.23 25.15 19.56
CA HIS A 385 13.82 24.82 20.87
C HIS A 385 13.05 25.43 22.04
N GLY A 386 13.11 24.77 23.19
CA GLY A 386 12.48 25.21 24.43
C GLY A 386 12.01 24.04 25.28
N PRO A 387 11.35 24.30 26.42
CA PRO A 387 10.84 23.25 27.31
C PRO A 387 9.91 22.23 26.61
N PRO A 388 9.81 21.00 27.13
CA PRO A 388 8.91 19.99 26.58
C PRO A 388 7.44 20.38 26.76
N GLY A 389 6.59 19.99 25.80
CA GLY A 389 5.13 20.16 25.90
C GLY A 389 4.57 21.52 25.47
N LEU A 390 5.36 22.33 24.76
CA LEU A 390 4.97 23.67 24.27
C LEU A 390 4.56 23.71 22.78
N GLY A 391 4.39 22.57 22.11
CA GLY A 391 3.90 22.53 20.73
C GLY A 391 4.98 22.66 19.64
N LYS A 392 6.25 22.33 19.94
CA LYS A 392 7.33 22.26 18.93
C LYS A 392 6.96 21.34 17.75
N THR A 393 6.70 20.07 18.03
CA THR A 393 6.27 19.06 17.04
C THR A 393 5.00 19.52 16.30
N LEU A 394 4.04 20.10 17.02
CA LEU A 394 2.78 20.63 16.48
C LEU A 394 2.99 21.74 15.44
N THR A 395 4.11 22.48 15.51
CA THR A 395 4.41 23.55 14.57
C THR A 395 4.73 23.00 13.19
N ALA A 396 5.53 21.94 13.12
CA ALA A 396 5.81 21.25 11.86
C ALA A 396 4.54 20.60 11.29
N GLU A 397 3.67 20.04 12.15
CA GLU A 397 2.36 19.52 11.75
C GLU A 397 1.46 20.61 11.15
N ALA A 398 1.37 21.78 11.79
CA ALA A 398 0.59 22.92 11.29
C ALA A 398 1.08 23.42 9.93
N VAL A 399 2.40 23.54 9.75
CA VAL A 399 3.00 23.92 8.46
C VAL A 399 2.69 22.87 7.39
N ALA A 400 2.73 21.59 7.72
CA ALA A 400 2.38 20.52 6.78
C ALA A 400 0.91 20.49 6.38
N GLU A 401 0.00 20.71 7.34
CA GLU A 401 -1.43 20.85 7.06
C GLU A 401 -1.73 22.06 6.17
N HIS A 402 -1.13 23.22 6.50
CA HIS A 402 -1.32 24.46 5.76
C HIS A 402 -0.83 24.34 4.31
N LEU A 403 0.37 23.79 4.12
CA LEU A 403 0.96 23.59 2.79
C LEU A 403 0.39 22.38 2.04
N ARG A 404 -0.47 21.58 2.67
CA ARG A 404 -1.00 20.31 2.16
C ARG A 404 0.11 19.38 1.66
N ARG A 405 1.21 19.32 2.43
CA ARG A 405 2.38 18.48 2.13
C ARG A 405 2.45 17.29 3.08
N PRO A 406 3.04 16.16 2.65
CA PRO A 406 3.29 15.07 3.58
C PRO A 406 4.26 15.51 4.68
N LEU A 407 4.03 15.03 5.90
CA LEU A 407 4.94 15.20 7.03
C LEU A 407 5.66 13.88 7.28
N TYR A 408 6.98 13.88 7.10
CA TYR A 408 7.82 12.75 7.45
C TYR A 408 8.45 13.02 8.82
N SER A 409 7.86 12.47 9.88
CA SER A 409 8.36 12.64 11.25
C SER A 409 9.25 11.47 11.66
N ILE A 410 10.45 11.76 12.16
CA ILE A 410 11.46 10.79 12.57
C ILE A 410 11.97 11.18 13.95
N SER A 411 11.98 10.22 14.87
CA SER A 411 12.54 10.42 16.20
C SER A 411 14.03 10.06 16.19
N ALA A 412 14.84 10.76 16.99
CA ALA A 412 16.26 10.43 17.16
C ALA A 412 16.52 8.96 17.54
N GLY A 413 15.61 8.31 18.28
CA GLY A 413 15.74 6.89 18.64
C GLY A 413 15.68 5.91 17.46
N GLU A 414 15.18 6.35 16.30
CA GLU A 414 15.04 5.51 15.10
C GLU A 414 16.26 5.57 14.19
N LEU A 415 17.11 6.57 14.40
CA LEU A 415 18.34 6.75 13.65
C LEU A 415 19.43 5.82 14.19
N SER A 416 20.33 5.39 13.30
CA SER A 416 21.42 4.50 13.69
C SER A 416 22.51 5.23 14.50
N ASN A 417 23.02 4.56 15.54
CA ASN A 417 24.20 4.99 16.30
C ASN A 417 25.54 4.65 15.60
N LYS A 418 25.51 4.10 14.38
CA LYS A 418 26.70 3.79 13.57
C LYS A 418 26.78 4.75 12.39
N ALA A 419 27.87 5.52 12.29
CA ALA A 419 28.03 6.57 11.28
C ALA A 419 27.81 6.07 9.84
N GLY A 420 28.34 4.91 9.47
CA GLY A 420 28.15 4.35 8.13
C GLY A 420 26.69 4.02 7.83
N VAL A 421 25.96 3.41 8.77
CA VAL A 421 24.54 3.05 8.60
C VAL A 421 23.67 4.31 8.62
N LEU A 422 23.97 5.25 9.52
CA LEU A 422 23.30 6.55 9.60
C LEU A 422 23.42 7.31 8.29
N GLU A 423 24.57 7.27 7.64
CA GLU A 423 24.78 7.96 6.37
C GLU A 423 23.83 7.47 5.28
N TRP A 424 23.68 6.14 5.14
CA TRP A 424 22.73 5.53 4.21
C TRP A 424 21.29 5.87 4.60
N GLN A 425 20.95 5.71 5.87
CA GLN A 425 19.60 5.97 6.39
C GLN A 425 19.16 7.42 6.14
N LEU A 426 20.01 8.41 6.46
CA LEU A 426 19.72 9.83 6.19
C LEU A 426 19.62 10.12 4.69
N SER A 427 20.40 9.43 3.87
CA SER A 427 20.31 9.59 2.41
C SER A 427 18.95 9.14 1.90
N ASP A 428 18.46 7.98 2.34
CA ASP A 428 17.14 7.46 1.96
C ASP A 428 16.02 8.39 2.45
N ILE A 429 16.10 8.82 3.72
CA ILE A 429 15.13 9.75 4.32
C ILE A 429 15.06 11.06 3.52
N PHE A 430 16.21 11.68 3.23
CA PHE A 430 16.27 12.96 2.53
C PHE A 430 15.83 12.81 1.08
N GLN A 431 16.15 11.68 0.43
CA GLN A 431 15.69 11.39 -0.92
C GLN A 431 14.16 11.22 -0.96
N ILE A 432 13.57 10.51 0.00
CA ILE A 432 12.12 10.37 0.13
C ILE A 432 11.46 11.73 0.34
N ALA A 433 12.00 12.53 1.27
CA ALA A 433 11.46 13.85 1.57
C ALA A 433 11.55 14.80 0.36
N SER A 434 12.68 14.81 -0.33
CA SER A 434 12.90 15.64 -1.52
C SER A 434 12.00 15.24 -2.69
N HIS A 435 11.91 13.93 -3.00
CA HIS A 435 11.14 13.42 -4.14
C HIS A 435 9.65 13.80 -4.06
N TRP A 436 9.05 13.75 -2.87
CA TRP A 436 7.65 14.14 -2.67
C TRP A 436 7.45 15.55 -2.12
N LYS A 437 8.53 16.32 -1.97
CA LYS A 437 8.53 17.64 -1.31
C LYS A 437 7.84 17.57 0.07
N ALA A 438 8.08 16.48 0.79
CA ALA A 438 7.57 16.29 2.14
C ALA A 438 8.36 17.18 3.13
N ILE A 439 7.65 17.66 4.14
CA ILE A 439 8.28 18.34 5.26
C ILE A 439 8.89 17.28 6.16
N LEU A 440 10.18 17.38 6.41
CA LEU A 440 10.91 16.48 7.30
C LEU A 440 10.91 17.07 8.70
N LEU A 441 10.58 16.25 9.70
CA LEU A 441 10.65 16.60 11.11
C LEU A 441 11.58 15.61 11.80
N LEU A 442 12.67 16.11 12.40
CA LEU A 442 13.53 15.33 13.28
C LEU A 442 13.28 15.77 14.72
N ASP A 443 12.59 14.92 15.47
CA ASP A 443 12.22 15.16 16.86
C ASP A 443 13.36 14.70 17.80
N GLU A 444 13.69 15.54 18.78
CA GLU A 444 14.77 15.31 19.76
C GLU A 444 16.15 15.15 19.11
N ALA A 445 16.49 16.08 18.22
CA ALA A 445 17.72 16.03 17.44
C ALA A 445 19.02 16.28 18.25
N ASP A 446 18.92 16.64 19.54
CA ASP A 446 20.06 16.87 20.46
C ASP A 446 21.04 15.71 20.54
N ILE A 447 20.56 14.47 20.46
CA ILE A 447 21.45 13.29 20.51
C ILE A 447 22.50 13.31 19.39
N TYR A 448 22.12 13.70 18.17
CA TYR A 448 22.97 13.68 16.96
C TYR A 448 23.69 15.00 16.68
N LEU A 449 23.34 16.04 17.44
CA LEU A 449 23.76 17.40 17.21
C LEU A 449 24.50 18.01 18.40
N GLU A 450 24.78 17.24 19.44
CA GLU A 450 25.52 17.72 20.60
C GLU A 450 26.97 18.09 20.25
N ARG A 451 27.58 18.95 21.07
CA ARG A 451 28.95 19.42 20.95
C ARG A 451 29.91 18.24 20.86
N ARG A 452 30.84 18.35 19.91
CA ARG A 452 31.96 17.42 19.79
C ARG A 452 32.81 17.46 21.04
N SER A 453 33.25 16.29 21.50
CA SER A 453 34.19 16.16 22.61
C SER A 453 35.46 15.46 22.15
N SER A 454 36.61 15.78 22.75
CA SER A 454 37.90 15.15 22.43
C SER A 454 37.92 13.65 22.74
N HIS A 455 37.05 13.18 23.63
CA HIS A 455 37.04 11.81 24.13
C HIS A 455 36.01 10.90 23.45
N ASP A 456 35.13 11.46 22.60
CA ASP A 456 34.05 10.70 21.96
C ASP A 456 34.13 10.75 20.42
N LEU A 457 35.03 9.94 19.87
CA LEU A 457 35.23 9.82 18.42
C LEU A 457 33.97 9.28 17.71
N LEU A 458 33.24 8.37 18.34
CA LEU A 458 32.02 7.78 17.76
C LEU A 458 30.96 8.84 17.55
N ARG A 459 30.67 9.63 18.58
CA ARG A 459 29.71 10.72 18.48
C ARG A 459 30.13 11.79 17.48
N ASN A 460 31.39 12.19 17.51
CA ASN A 460 31.91 13.19 16.57
C ASN A 460 31.72 12.73 15.11
N SER A 461 31.84 11.42 14.85
CA SER A 461 31.57 10.86 13.53
C SER A 461 30.09 10.98 13.13
N LEU A 462 29.15 10.75 14.06
CA LEU A 462 27.71 10.92 13.82
C LEU A 462 27.36 12.39 13.51
N VAL A 463 27.82 13.32 14.35
CA VAL A 463 27.62 14.77 14.17
C VAL A 463 28.15 15.22 12.81
N THR A 464 29.34 14.71 12.42
CA THR A 464 29.96 15.03 11.12
C THR A 464 29.13 14.53 9.94
N VAL A 465 28.64 13.28 10.00
CA VAL A 465 27.77 12.72 8.95
C VAL A 465 26.49 13.54 8.83
N PHE A 466 25.86 13.86 9.95
CA PHE A 466 24.60 14.59 9.99
C PHE A 466 24.74 16.00 9.40
N LEU A 467 25.74 16.78 9.86
CA LEU A 467 26.05 18.11 9.34
C LEU A 467 26.32 18.11 7.83
N ARG A 468 27.10 17.14 7.35
CA ARG A 468 27.39 16.99 5.92
C ARG A 468 26.11 16.71 5.12
N LYS A 469 25.25 15.82 5.59
CA LYS A 469 24.00 15.49 4.86
C LYS A 469 23.02 16.66 4.86
N MET A 470 22.95 17.44 5.94
CA MET A 470 22.09 18.63 6.01
C MET A 470 22.43 19.71 4.97
N GLU A 471 23.70 19.83 4.56
CA GLU A 471 24.11 20.83 3.56
C GLU A 471 23.50 20.60 2.16
N TYR A 472 23.22 19.34 1.84
CA TYR A 472 22.67 18.91 0.55
C TYR A 472 21.17 18.60 0.63
N LEU A 473 20.52 18.93 1.75
CA LEU A 473 19.09 18.78 1.87
C LEU A 473 18.39 19.73 0.89
N ASP A 474 17.55 19.16 0.03
CA ASP A 474 16.62 19.89 -0.82
C ASP A 474 15.18 19.67 -0.31
N GLY A 475 14.65 20.67 0.42
CA GLY A 475 13.34 20.59 1.07
C GLY A 475 13.25 21.39 2.36
N ILE A 476 12.24 21.10 3.18
CA ILE A 476 12.00 21.78 4.46
C ILE A 476 12.28 20.79 5.60
N LEU A 477 13.19 21.15 6.51
CA LEU A 477 13.54 20.37 7.69
C LEU A 477 13.27 21.16 8.96
N PHE A 478 12.42 20.60 9.81
CA PHE A 478 12.24 21.02 11.21
C PHE A 478 13.09 20.14 12.12
N LEU A 479 13.87 20.78 12.98
CA LEU A 479 14.60 20.14 14.08
C LEU A 479 13.94 20.55 15.38
N THR A 480 13.67 19.61 16.28
CA THR A 480 13.27 19.95 17.65
C THR A 480 14.39 19.62 18.64
N THR A 481 14.50 20.42 19.69
CA THR A 481 15.41 20.14 20.82
C THR A 481 14.85 20.69 22.13
N ASN A 482 15.17 20.01 23.23
CA ASN A 482 14.95 20.54 24.56
C ASN A 482 16.23 21.18 25.14
N ARG A 483 17.39 20.99 24.50
CA ARG A 483 18.73 21.31 25.03
C ARG A 483 19.58 22.09 24.02
N VAL A 484 19.14 23.29 23.65
CA VAL A 484 19.84 24.11 22.64
C VAL A 484 21.29 24.46 23.01
N THR A 485 21.60 24.53 24.31
CA THR A 485 22.95 24.87 24.81
C THR A 485 23.98 23.80 24.52
N GLU A 486 23.54 22.56 24.32
CA GLU A 486 24.42 21.42 24.09
C GLU A 486 24.77 21.25 22.62
N PHE A 487 24.22 22.05 21.70
CA PHE A 487 24.49 21.93 20.27
C PHE A 487 25.91 22.32 19.87
N ASP A 488 26.41 21.60 18.86
CA ASP A 488 27.62 21.94 18.12
C ASP A 488 27.46 23.28 17.37
N GLU A 489 28.45 24.16 17.53
CA GLU A 489 28.40 25.52 16.97
C GLU A 489 28.30 25.53 15.44
N ALA A 490 28.82 24.49 14.77
CA ALA A 490 28.76 24.40 13.31
C ALA A 490 27.30 24.33 12.80
N ILE A 491 26.36 23.84 13.62
CA ILE A 491 24.94 23.73 13.22
C ILE A 491 24.33 25.12 13.01
N LEU A 492 24.72 26.12 13.82
CA LEU A 492 24.14 27.46 13.77
C LEU A 492 24.32 28.11 12.38
N SER A 493 25.45 27.85 11.71
CA SER A 493 25.70 28.34 10.34
C SER A 493 24.81 27.72 9.27
N ARG A 494 24.10 26.61 9.56
CA ARG A 494 23.25 25.86 8.62
C ARG A 494 21.75 26.06 8.91
N ILE A 495 21.40 26.64 10.06
CA ILE A 495 20.02 26.93 10.43
C ILE A 495 19.61 28.29 9.85
N HIS A 496 18.49 28.31 9.15
CA HIS A 496 17.96 29.54 8.54
C HIS A 496 17.09 30.32 9.53
N ARG A 497 16.34 29.60 10.37
CA ARG A 497 15.45 30.19 11.36
C ARG A 497 15.51 29.41 12.67
N ILE A 498 15.66 30.15 13.77
CA ILE A 498 15.59 29.61 15.13
C ILE A 498 14.31 30.16 15.77
N LEU A 499 13.45 29.26 16.24
CA LEU A 499 12.25 29.58 17.00
C LEU A 499 12.41 29.08 18.44
N ARG A 500 12.29 30.02 19.36
CA ARG A 500 12.35 29.78 20.80
C ARG A 500 10.94 29.71 21.37
N TYR A 501 10.64 28.64 22.10
CA TYR A 501 9.41 28.46 22.86
C TYR A 501 9.68 28.85 24.30
N ASP A 502 9.04 29.93 24.74
CA ASP A 502 9.01 30.36 26.13
C ASP A 502 7.81 29.75 26.86
N GLU A 503 7.75 29.94 28.19
CA GLU A 503 6.60 29.49 28.98
C GLU A 503 5.29 30.10 28.46
N LEU A 504 4.21 29.30 28.51
CA LEU A 504 2.90 29.74 28.03
C LEU A 504 2.40 30.96 28.83
N SER A 505 1.90 31.97 28.10
CA SER A 505 1.17 33.08 28.70
C SER A 505 -0.17 32.61 29.27
N SER A 506 -0.80 33.44 30.10
CA SER A 506 -2.15 33.16 30.59
C SER A 506 -3.13 33.00 29.42
N ASP A 507 -3.07 33.88 28.43
CA ASP A 507 -3.96 33.86 27.26
C ASP A 507 -3.74 32.62 26.40
N ALA A 508 -2.48 32.21 26.20
CA ALA A 508 -2.15 30.96 25.51
C ALA A 508 -2.73 29.74 26.24
N ARG A 509 -2.66 29.69 27.58
CA ARG A 509 -3.30 28.63 28.37
C ARG A 509 -4.82 28.67 28.23
N LYS A 510 -5.47 29.85 28.22
CA LYS A 510 -6.92 29.97 28.00
C LYS A 510 -7.33 29.33 26.68
N GLN A 511 -6.61 29.62 25.60
CA GLN A 511 -6.88 29.06 24.27
C GLN A 511 -6.74 27.54 24.27
N ILE A 512 -5.63 27.02 24.81
CA ILE A 512 -5.37 25.57 24.87
C ILE A 512 -6.44 24.84 25.68
N TRP A 513 -6.80 25.37 26.86
CA TRP A 513 -7.87 24.83 27.69
C TRP A 513 -9.21 24.84 26.97
N GLY A 514 -9.58 25.97 26.35
CA GLY A 514 -10.82 26.10 25.58
C GLY A 514 -10.90 25.09 24.43
N HIS A 515 -9.81 24.90 23.68
CA HIS A 515 -9.74 23.93 22.59
C HIS A 515 -9.94 22.49 23.10
N PHE A 516 -9.20 22.05 24.12
CA PHE A 516 -9.35 20.68 24.65
C PHE A 516 -10.73 20.43 25.24
N LEU A 517 -11.29 21.39 25.98
CA LEU A 517 -12.61 21.28 26.59
C LEU A 517 -13.73 21.24 25.55
N SER A 518 -13.62 22.03 24.47
CA SER A 518 -14.61 22.04 23.40
C SER A 518 -14.76 20.67 22.70
N ARG A 519 -13.66 19.90 22.65
CA ARG A 519 -13.60 18.57 22.04
C ARG A 519 -13.92 17.44 23.02
N SER A 520 -13.79 17.67 24.33
CA SER A 520 -14.03 16.67 25.37
C SER A 520 -15.51 16.59 25.78
N ARG A 521 -16.40 16.35 24.82
CA ARG A 521 -17.82 16.06 25.11
C ARG A 521 -17.95 14.62 25.61
N THR A 522 -18.69 14.42 26.69
CA THR A 522 -19.15 13.07 27.07
C THR A 522 -20.46 12.78 26.33
N ALA A 523 -20.87 11.51 26.27
CA ALA A 523 -22.13 11.10 25.62
C ALA A 523 -23.39 11.75 26.24
N TYR A 524 -23.25 12.38 27.41
CA TYR A 524 -24.37 12.83 28.24
C TYR A 524 -24.53 14.36 28.23
N ARG A 525 -23.45 15.14 28.43
CA ARG A 525 -23.50 16.62 28.42
C ARG A 525 -22.17 17.25 28.01
N ALA A 526 -22.24 18.48 27.49
CA ALA A 526 -21.07 19.34 27.30
C ALA A 526 -20.46 19.73 28.66
N PRO A 527 -19.17 20.12 28.71
CA PRO A 527 -18.55 20.65 29.93
C PRO A 527 -19.36 21.83 30.46
N ASN A 528 -19.70 21.80 31.75
CA ASN A 528 -20.39 22.90 32.41
C ASN A 528 -19.42 23.55 33.40
N LEU A 529 -18.80 24.64 32.98
CA LEU A 529 -17.82 25.41 33.74
C LEU A 529 -18.27 26.86 33.81
N ARG A 530 -18.24 27.45 35.01
CA ARG A 530 -18.41 28.90 35.19
C ARG A 530 -17.11 29.61 34.79
N ASP A 531 -17.21 30.87 34.36
CA ASP A 531 -16.04 31.66 33.96
C ASP A 531 -14.99 31.75 35.08
N GLU A 532 -15.43 31.90 36.33
CA GLU A 532 -14.56 31.91 37.51
C GLU A 532 -13.79 30.58 37.71
N GLU A 533 -14.44 29.45 37.45
CA GLU A 533 -13.84 28.12 37.55
C GLU A 533 -12.82 27.90 36.44
N PHE A 534 -13.10 28.41 35.25
CA PHE A 534 -12.20 28.37 34.11
C PHE A 534 -10.93 29.20 34.34
N GLU A 535 -11.07 30.42 34.86
CA GLU A 535 -9.94 31.28 35.21
C GLU A 535 -9.04 30.64 36.28
N ARG A 536 -9.65 29.93 37.26
CA ARG A 536 -8.88 29.14 38.24
C ARG A 536 -8.05 28.04 37.59
N LEU A 537 -8.59 27.31 36.60
CA LEU A 537 -7.81 26.30 35.87
C LEU A 537 -6.64 26.92 35.09
N VAL A 538 -6.88 28.07 34.45
CA VAL A 538 -5.87 28.77 33.64
C VAL A 538 -4.74 29.35 34.49
N SER A 539 -5.03 29.72 35.74
CA SER A 539 -4.03 30.19 36.71
C SER A 539 -2.97 29.12 37.04
N SER A 540 -3.26 27.84 36.83
CA SER A 540 -2.29 26.77 37.00
C SER A 540 -1.23 26.84 35.90
N LYS A 541 0.05 26.82 36.27
CA LYS A 541 1.20 26.92 35.34
C LYS A 541 1.48 25.59 34.64
N LEU A 542 0.47 25.05 33.95
CA LEU A 542 0.57 23.80 33.19
C LEU A 542 0.97 24.05 31.73
N ASN A 543 1.78 23.17 31.17
CA ASN A 543 2.09 23.15 29.73
C ASN A 543 0.97 22.44 28.92
N GLY A 544 1.00 22.56 27.59
CA GLY A 544 -0.07 22.03 26.74
C GLY A 544 -0.25 20.50 26.86
N ARG A 545 0.85 19.76 27.03
CA ARG A 545 0.81 18.29 27.25
C ARG A 545 0.15 17.94 28.58
N GLN A 546 0.47 18.69 29.64
CA GLN A 546 -0.14 18.51 30.97
C GLN A 546 -1.63 18.85 30.93
N ILE A 547 -2.03 19.95 30.29
CA ILE A 547 -3.45 20.33 30.13
C ILE A 547 -4.23 19.20 29.42
N LYS A 548 -3.69 18.65 28.33
CA LYS A 548 -4.29 17.49 27.63
C LYS A 548 -4.49 16.30 28.58
N ASN A 549 -3.47 15.96 29.36
CA ASN A 549 -3.54 14.83 30.30
C ASN A 549 -4.58 15.07 31.39
N VAL A 550 -4.69 16.29 31.91
CA VAL A 550 -5.69 16.67 32.90
C VAL A 550 -7.10 16.56 32.32
N VAL A 551 -7.35 17.11 31.13
CA VAL A 551 -8.66 17.00 30.46
C VAL A 551 -9.03 15.56 30.16
N SER A 552 -8.08 14.75 29.67
CA SER A 552 -8.29 13.32 29.41
C SER A 552 -8.62 12.55 30.69
N THR A 553 -7.95 12.85 31.80
CA THR A 553 -8.22 12.22 33.10
C THR A 553 -9.61 12.62 33.60
N ALA A 554 -9.97 13.89 33.52
CA ALA A 554 -11.28 14.39 33.91
C ALA A 554 -12.40 13.80 33.04
N HIS A 555 -12.17 13.64 31.73
CA HIS A 555 -13.12 13.01 30.81
C HIS A 555 -13.35 11.54 31.16
N ALA A 556 -12.30 10.78 31.48
CA ALA A 556 -12.42 9.38 31.91
C ALA A 556 -13.20 9.24 33.22
N LEU A 557 -12.92 10.12 34.21
CA LEU A 557 -13.67 10.16 35.48
C LEU A 557 -15.15 10.47 35.25
N ALA A 558 -15.45 11.52 34.49
CA ALA A 558 -16.82 11.93 34.17
C ALA A 558 -17.58 10.82 33.42
N THR A 559 -16.92 10.14 32.48
CA THR A 559 -17.53 9.04 31.71
C THR A 559 -17.87 7.86 32.62
N LYS A 560 -17.00 7.50 33.57
CA LYS A 560 -17.27 6.46 34.57
C LYS A 560 -18.45 6.82 35.48
N GLU A 561 -18.59 8.10 35.81
CA GLU A 561 -19.67 8.62 36.64
C GLU A 561 -20.96 8.94 35.85
N ILE A 562 -21.00 8.64 34.55
CA ILE A 562 -22.14 8.88 33.66
C ILE A 562 -22.58 10.36 33.71
N SER A 563 -21.60 11.26 33.75
CA SER A 563 -21.80 12.69 33.92
C SER A 563 -21.07 13.53 32.87
N GLY A 564 -21.35 14.83 32.84
CA GLY A 564 -20.56 15.80 32.08
C GLY A 564 -19.26 16.14 32.81
N ILE A 565 -18.26 16.65 32.09
CA ILE A 565 -17.06 17.17 32.76
C ILE A 565 -17.45 18.36 33.63
N SER A 566 -17.15 18.24 34.93
CA SER A 566 -17.36 19.27 35.94
C SER A 566 -16.03 19.84 36.42
N PHE A 567 -16.08 20.99 37.10
CA PHE A 567 -14.91 21.57 37.74
C PHE A 567 -14.26 20.62 38.76
N THR A 568 -15.02 19.78 39.46
CA THR A 568 -14.47 18.84 40.45
C THR A 568 -13.56 17.79 39.80
N HIS A 569 -13.96 17.24 38.64
CA HIS A 569 -13.12 16.29 37.89
C HIS A 569 -11.81 16.94 37.45
N LEU A 570 -11.88 18.16 36.92
CA LEU A 570 -10.72 18.92 36.43
C LEU A 570 -9.81 19.34 37.59
N SER A 571 -10.36 19.93 38.66
CA SER A 571 -9.61 20.32 39.84
C SER A 571 -8.90 19.14 40.49
N ASN A 572 -9.53 17.96 40.55
CA ASN A 572 -8.90 16.78 41.11
C ASN A 572 -7.72 16.32 40.24
N ALA A 573 -7.90 16.29 38.92
CA ALA A 573 -6.84 15.94 37.99
C ALA A 573 -5.67 16.95 38.01
N VAL A 574 -5.95 18.26 38.13
CA VAL A 574 -4.92 19.30 38.33
C VAL A 574 -4.14 19.05 39.62
N LYS A 575 -4.83 18.83 40.75
CA LYS A 575 -4.18 18.59 42.06
C LYS A 575 -3.24 17.37 42.02
N VAL A 576 -3.66 16.29 41.37
CA VAL A 576 -2.82 15.09 41.19
C VAL A 576 -1.60 15.40 40.33
N SER A 577 -1.78 16.10 39.21
CA SER A 577 -0.66 16.51 38.33
C SER A 577 0.32 17.44 39.05
N GLU A 578 -0.17 18.43 39.79
CA GLU A 578 0.68 19.33 40.57
C GLU A 578 1.43 18.60 41.68
N LYS A 579 0.76 17.70 42.41
CA LYS A 579 1.40 16.88 43.46
C LYS A 579 2.54 16.05 42.88
N PHE A 580 2.30 15.38 41.75
CA PHE A 580 3.33 14.61 41.05
C PHE A 580 4.51 15.50 40.63
N ILE A 581 4.27 16.68 40.07
CA ILE A 581 5.33 17.62 39.69
C ILE A 581 6.14 18.07 40.91
N ARG A 582 5.47 18.37 42.05
CA ARG A 582 6.13 18.75 43.30
C ARG A 582 7.01 17.63 43.85
N GLU A 583 6.54 16.38 43.78
CA GLU A 583 7.31 15.19 44.20
C GLU A 583 8.49 14.92 43.25
N PHE A 584 8.27 15.06 41.94
CA PHE A 584 9.29 14.84 40.91
C PHE A 584 10.41 15.90 40.94
N ASN A 585 10.05 17.16 41.18
CA ASN A 585 10.99 18.28 41.27
C ASN A 585 11.61 18.44 42.67
N GLY A 586 11.44 17.46 43.58
CA GLY A 586 11.76 17.53 45.00
C GLY A 586 12.79 18.60 45.42
N ALA A 587 12.31 19.61 46.16
CA ALA A 587 13.00 20.80 46.66
C ALA A 587 13.03 22.03 45.73
N GLU A 588 11.92 22.76 45.61
CA GLU A 588 11.86 24.22 45.80
C GLU A 588 10.41 24.74 45.73
N HIS A 589 10.11 25.76 46.55
CA HIS A 589 8.79 26.33 46.76
C HIS A 589 8.15 26.88 45.48
N VAL A 590 7.03 26.28 45.06
CA VAL A 590 6.01 26.97 44.26
C VAL A 590 4.72 26.98 45.06
N THR A 591 4.21 28.18 45.35
CA THR A 591 2.98 28.42 46.09
C THR A 591 1.77 27.79 45.39
N SER A 592 1.10 26.88 46.09
CA SER A 592 -0.16 26.25 45.70
C SER A 592 -1.26 27.31 45.59
N VAL A 593 -1.94 27.40 44.44
CA VAL A 593 -3.07 28.33 44.22
C VAL A 593 -4.41 27.76 44.70
N PHE A 594 -4.46 26.45 45.00
CA PHE A 594 -5.68 25.78 45.49
C PHE A 594 -5.54 25.44 46.98
N ASN A 595 -5.83 26.42 47.83
CA ASN A 595 -6.35 26.16 49.17
C ASN A 595 -7.84 26.47 49.18
#